data_AF-A0A658IPT9-F1
#
_entry.id   AF-A0A658IPT9-F1
#
_cell.length_a   1.000
_cell.length_b   1.000
_cell.length_c   1.000
_cell.angle_alpha   90.00
_cell.angle_beta   90.00
_cell.angle_gamma   90.00
#
_symmetry.space_group_name_H-M   'P 1'
#
loop_
_entity.id
_entity.type
_entity.pdbx_description
1 polymer ?
#
loop_
_entity_poly.entity_id
_entity_poly.type
_entity_poly.pdbx_seq_one_letter_code
_entity_poly.pdbx_strand_id
1 'polypeptide(L)'
;MSRIKAIIASVIICIIVYLSWAVNHYRDNAITYKYQRDTATVRADTSEAITNNVITTMNLIRDISQANQNAKNELAKNGETRIVYIRQALEGDPCANQLVPTSAADSLREYADSLRSSPGSSDKR
;
A
#
# COMPACT_ATOMS: atom_id res chain seq x y z
N MET A 1 -17.22 -78.22 -28.16
CA MET A 1 -16.84 -76.94 -28.83
C MET A 1 -17.60 -75.69 -28.35
N SER A 2 -18.82 -75.76 -27.79
CA SER A 2 -19.57 -74.56 -27.34
C SER A 2 -19.05 -73.94 -26.03
N ARG A 3 -18.65 -74.77 -25.05
CA ARG A 3 -18.16 -74.31 -23.73
C ARG A 3 -16.85 -73.51 -23.83
N ILE A 4 -15.89 -73.99 -24.62
CA ILE A 4 -14.60 -73.32 -24.83
C ILE A 4 -14.80 -71.97 -25.53
N LYS A 5 -15.67 -71.90 -26.56
CA LYS A 5 -16.02 -70.65 -27.23
C LYS A 5 -16.67 -69.64 -26.27
N ALA A 6 -17.54 -70.09 -25.36
CA ALA A 6 -18.16 -69.24 -24.35
C ALA A 6 -17.15 -68.71 -23.31
N ILE A 7 -16.19 -69.54 -22.88
CA ILE A 7 -15.12 -69.12 -21.96
C ILE A 7 -14.23 -68.07 -22.62
N ILE A 8 -13.82 -68.28 -23.88
CA ILE A 8 -13.00 -67.32 -24.63
C ILE A 8 -13.76 -65.99 -24.80
N ALA A 9 -15.05 -66.03 -25.17
CA ALA A 9 -15.87 -64.83 -25.28
C ALA A 9 -15.99 -64.06 -23.95
N SER A 10 -16.16 -64.78 -22.83
CA SER A 10 -16.19 -64.20 -21.49
C SER A 10 -14.88 -63.48 -21.15
N VAL A 11 -13.73 -64.12 -21.40
CA VAL A 11 -12.41 -63.54 -21.14
C VAL A 11 -12.19 -62.27 -21.98
N ILE A 12 -12.60 -62.28 -23.25
CA ILE A 12 -12.47 -61.10 -24.13
C ILE A 12 -13.30 -59.93 -23.58
N ILE A 13 -14.53 -60.18 -23.14
CA ILE A 13 -15.39 -59.14 -22.55
C ILE A 13 -14.76 -58.59 -21.26
N CYS A 14 -14.25 -59.45 -20.39
CA CYS A 14 -13.55 -59.03 -19.17
C CYS A 14 -12.33 -58.14 -19.48
N ILE A 15 -11.54 -58.50 -20.50
CA ILE A 15 -10.38 -57.71 -20.92
C ILE A 15 -10.83 -56.33 -21.41
N ILE A 16 -11.88 -56.25 -22.23
CA ILE A 16 -12.39 -54.97 -22.76
C ILE A 16 -12.87 -54.06 -21.62
N VAL A 17 -13.59 -54.60 -20.64
CA VAL A 17 -14.08 -53.84 -19.47
C VAL A 17 -12.90 -53.32 -18.64
N TYR A 18 -11.90 -54.18 -18.37
CA TYR A 18 -10.72 -53.79 -17.62
C TYR A 18 -9.91 -52.68 -18.33
N LEU A 19 -9.69 -52.82 -19.64
CA LEU A 19 -8.98 -51.82 -20.42
C LEU A 19 -9.74 -50.50 -20.49
N SER A 20 -11.07 -50.53 -20.60
CA SER A 20 -11.90 -49.33 -20.61
C SER A 20 -11.80 -48.56 -19.28
N TRP A 21 -11.83 -49.30 -18.15
CA TRP A 21 -11.66 -48.71 -16.83
C TRP A 21 -10.24 -48.13 -16.63
N ALA A 22 -9.21 -48.87 -17.05
CA ALA A 22 -7.82 -48.43 -16.96
C ALA A 22 -7.56 -47.15 -17.76
N VAL A 23 -8.10 -47.05 -18.98
CA VAL A 23 -8.00 -45.85 -19.82
C VAL A 23 -8.71 -44.66 -19.15
N ASN A 24 -9.90 -44.87 -18.60
CA ASN A 24 -10.63 -43.79 -17.94
C ASN A 24 -9.91 -43.29 -16.67
N HIS A 25 -9.41 -44.21 -15.85
CA HIS A 25 -8.64 -43.86 -14.66
C HIS A 25 -7.37 -43.05 -14.99
N TYR A 26 -6.67 -43.42 -16.06
CA TYR A 26 -5.48 -42.70 -16.48
C TYR A 26 -5.80 -41.31 -17.06
N ARG A 27 -6.93 -41.17 -17.76
CA ARG A 27 -7.42 -39.86 -18.25
C ARG A 27 -7.82 -38.94 -17.10
N ASP A 28 -8.58 -39.45 -16.13
CA ASP A 28 -9.04 -38.65 -14.99
C ASP A 28 -7.85 -38.14 -14.15
N ASN A 29 -6.81 -38.98 -13.98
CA ASN A 29 -5.56 -38.56 -13.35
C ASN A 29 -4.87 -37.45 -14.15
N ALA A 30 -4.74 -37.58 -15.47
CA ALA A 30 -4.11 -36.55 -16.32
C ALA A 30 -4.86 -35.21 -16.28
N ILE A 31 -6.20 -35.23 -16.27
CA ILE A 31 -7.03 -34.03 -16.17
C ILE A 31 -6.83 -33.36 -14.80
N THR A 32 -6.80 -34.16 -13.73
CA THR A 32 -6.58 -33.66 -12.37
C THR A 32 -5.21 -33.00 -12.22
N TYR A 33 -4.15 -33.62 -12.72
CA TYR A 33 -2.80 -33.04 -12.69
C TYR A 33 -2.72 -31.74 -13.50
N LYS A 34 -3.37 -31.67 -14.67
CA LYS A 34 -3.42 -30.45 -15.47
C LYS A 34 -4.17 -29.33 -14.75
N TYR A 35 -5.32 -29.65 -14.13
CA TYR A 35 -6.13 -28.69 -13.38
C TYR A 35 -5.38 -28.12 -12.16
N GLN A 36 -4.69 -28.98 -11.40
CA GLN A 36 -3.87 -28.52 -10.27
C GLN A 36 -2.73 -27.60 -10.74
N ARG A 37 -2.09 -27.94 -11.86
CA ARG A 37 -1.02 -27.11 -12.41
C ARG A 37 -1.54 -25.76 -12.89
N ASP A 38 -2.64 -25.74 -13.64
CA ASP A 38 -3.26 -24.51 -14.12
C ASP A 38 -3.73 -23.62 -12.96
N THR A 39 -4.25 -24.23 -11.88
CA THR A 39 -4.62 -23.51 -10.65
C THR A 39 -3.39 -22.95 -9.94
N ALA A 40 -2.31 -23.72 -9.86
CA ALA A 40 -1.06 -23.28 -9.25
C ALA A 40 -0.36 -22.18 -10.07
N THR A 41 -0.39 -22.25 -11.40
CA THR A 41 0.15 -21.21 -12.28
C THR A 41 -0.67 -19.94 -12.18
N VAL A 42 -2.01 -20.01 -12.20
CA VAL A 42 -2.87 -18.85 -11.97
C VAL A 42 -2.59 -18.22 -10.59
N ARG A 43 -2.36 -19.03 -9.56
CA ARG A 43 -1.99 -18.54 -8.22
C ARG A 43 -0.59 -17.91 -8.18
N ALA A 44 0.35 -18.46 -8.93
CA ALA A 44 1.70 -17.91 -9.06
C ALA A 44 1.69 -16.58 -9.82
N ASP A 45 1.02 -16.51 -10.97
CA ASP A 45 0.88 -15.30 -11.79
C ASP A 45 0.18 -14.18 -11.02
N THR A 46 -0.89 -14.53 -10.28
CA THR A 46 -1.57 -13.56 -9.41
C THR A 46 -0.68 -13.10 -8.26
N SER A 47 0.11 -14.00 -7.64
CA SER A 47 1.08 -13.62 -6.61
C SER A 47 2.19 -12.74 -7.17
N GLU A 48 2.72 -13.05 -8.35
CA GLU A 48 3.78 -12.29 -9.01
C GLU A 48 3.30 -10.89 -9.41
N ALA A 49 2.07 -10.79 -9.95
CA ALA A 49 1.43 -9.51 -10.24
C ALA A 49 1.21 -8.67 -8.97
N ILE A 50 0.78 -9.30 -7.86
CA ILE A 50 0.63 -8.60 -6.57
C ILE A 50 1.99 -8.13 -6.05
N THR A 51 3.02 -8.99 -6.08
CA THR A 51 4.35 -8.66 -5.59
C THR A 51 4.98 -7.50 -6.37
N ASN A 52 4.86 -7.48 -7.70
CA ASN A 52 5.38 -6.39 -8.53
C ASN A 52 4.70 -5.04 -8.23
N ASN A 53 3.39 -5.04 -8.02
CA ASN A 53 2.64 -3.83 -7.61
C ASN A 53 3.05 -3.35 -6.21
N VAL A 54 3.23 -4.27 -5.26
CA VAL A 54 3.66 -3.94 -3.90
C VAL A 54 5.08 -3.39 -3.87
N ILE A 55 6.02 -3.99 -4.61
CA ILE A 55 7.41 -3.49 -4.72
C ILE A 55 7.43 -2.09 -5.35
N THR A 56 6.70 -1.89 -6.43
CA THR A 56 6.57 -0.58 -7.09
C THR A 56 6.03 0.47 -6.13
N THR A 57 5.00 0.12 -5.35
CA THR A 57 4.41 1.00 -4.35
C THR A 57 5.39 1.30 -3.21
N MET A 58 6.14 0.32 -2.73
CA MET A 58 7.17 0.54 -1.70
C MET A 58 8.28 1.48 -2.17
N ASN A 59 8.74 1.32 -3.41
CA ASN A 59 9.74 2.22 -4.00
C ASN A 59 9.18 3.64 -4.11
N LEU A 60 7.94 3.79 -4.62
CA LEU A 60 7.27 5.09 -4.69
C LEU A 60 7.14 5.76 -3.31
N ILE A 61 6.73 5.01 -2.28
CA ILE A 61 6.61 5.54 -0.91
C ILE A 61 7.98 5.97 -0.37
N ARG A 62 9.04 5.19 -0.62
CA ARG A 62 10.40 5.54 -0.23
C ARG A 62 10.86 6.82 -0.91
N ASP A 63 10.64 6.95 -2.21
CA ASP A 63 11.02 8.13 -2.99
C ASP A 63 10.28 9.39 -2.52
N ILE A 64 8.97 9.29 -2.29
CA ILE A 64 8.16 10.39 -1.73
C ILE A 64 8.67 10.77 -0.33
N SER A 65 8.94 9.78 0.53
CA SER A 65 9.45 10.02 1.88
C SER A 65 10.82 10.71 1.84
N GLN A 66 11.73 10.26 0.98
CA GLN A 66 13.05 10.85 0.81
C GLN A 66 12.96 12.27 0.25
N ALA A 67 12.14 12.49 -0.79
CA ALA A 67 11.90 13.82 -1.35
C ALA A 67 11.34 14.78 -0.28
N ASN A 68 10.39 14.31 0.53
CA ASN A 68 9.82 15.11 1.63
C ASN A 68 10.86 15.41 2.72
N GLN A 69 11.68 14.44 3.12
CA GLN A 69 12.76 14.69 4.08
C GLN A 69 13.80 15.67 3.54
N ASN A 70 14.18 15.53 2.27
CA ASN A 70 15.11 16.45 1.62
C ASN A 70 14.53 17.87 1.58
N ALA A 71 13.27 18.02 1.17
CA ALA A 71 12.59 19.31 1.19
C ALA A 71 12.54 19.91 2.60
N LYS A 72 12.22 19.11 3.63
CA LYS A 72 12.25 19.58 5.02
C LYS A 72 13.64 20.07 5.45
N ASN A 73 14.70 19.33 5.11
CA ASN A 73 16.07 19.71 5.43
C ASN A 73 16.48 21.00 4.71
N GLU A 74 16.09 21.16 3.45
CA GLU A 74 16.35 22.37 2.68
C GLU A 74 15.59 23.58 3.24
N LEU A 75 14.31 23.39 3.62
CA LEU A 75 13.52 24.42 4.31
C LEU A 75 14.15 24.82 5.64
N ALA A 76 14.60 23.86 6.44
CA ALA A 76 15.27 24.13 7.72
C ALA A 76 16.55 24.95 7.52
N LYS A 77 17.40 24.56 6.57
CA LYS A 77 18.63 25.28 6.25
C LYS A 77 18.38 26.70 5.73
N ASN A 78 17.38 26.88 4.88
CA ASN A 78 16.97 28.20 4.39
C ASN A 78 16.39 29.07 5.51
N GLY A 79 15.64 28.46 6.45
CA GLY A 79 15.13 29.11 7.65
C GLY A 79 16.25 29.58 8.58
N GLU A 80 17.22 28.71 8.88
CA GLU A 80 18.41 29.06 9.68
C GLU A 80 19.17 30.23 9.06
N THR A 81 19.39 30.20 7.75
CA THR A 81 20.06 31.29 7.02
C THR A 81 19.28 32.60 7.14
N ARG A 82 17.95 32.56 7.01
CA ARG A 82 17.09 33.74 7.18
C ARG A 82 17.12 34.29 8.59
N ILE A 83 17.11 33.43 9.61
CA ILE A 83 17.18 33.86 11.02
C ILE A 83 18.50 34.60 11.28
N VAL A 84 19.63 34.06 10.79
CA VAL A 84 20.94 34.72 10.92
C VAL A 84 20.94 36.08 10.25
N TYR A 85 20.43 36.18 9.02
CA TYR A 85 20.34 37.45 8.29
C TYR A 85 19.48 38.49 9.03
N ILE A 86 18.29 38.07 9.51
CA ILE A 86 17.39 38.98 10.24
C ILE A 86 18.04 39.45 11.53
N ARG A 87 18.67 38.56 12.30
CA ARG A 87 19.39 38.95 13.53
C ARG A 87 20.49 39.97 13.21
N GLN A 88 21.29 39.72 12.19
CA GLN A 88 22.34 40.64 11.75
C GLN A 88 21.79 42.03 11.36
N ALA A 89 20.64 42.07 10.69
CA ALA A 89 19.99 43.34 10.31
C ALA A 89 19.41 44.10 11.51
N LEU A 90 19.03 43.39 12.58
CA LEU A 90 18.44 43.96 13.79
C LEU A 90 19.46 44.33 14.87
N GLU A 91 20.73 43.91 14.75
CA GLU A 91 21.78 44.20 15.76
C GLU A 91 21.95 45.71 16.04
N GLY A 92 21.72 46.57 15.05
CA GLY A 92 21.83 48.02 15.19
C GLY A 92 20.55 48.73 15.65
N ASP A 93 19.43 48.03 15.79
CA ASP A 93 18.14 48.63 16.16
C ASP A 93 17.88 48.48 17.68
N PRO A 94 17.88 49.59 18.45
CA PRO A 94 17.63 49.54 19.89
C PRO A 94 16.21 49.05 20.23
N CYS A 95 15.22 49.25 19.35
CA CYS A 95 13.85 48.80 19.54
C CYS A 95 13.71 47.28 19.37
N ALA A 96 14.57 46.64 18.58
CA ALA A 96 14.53 45.19 18.33
C ALA A 96 15.11 44.35 19.47
N ASN A 97 16.00 44.94 20.28
CA ASN A 97 16.65 44.29 21.42
C ASN A 97 15.91 44.52 22.75
N GLN A 98 14.87 45.35 22.74
CA GLN A 98 14.10 45.65 23.93
C GLN A 98 12.96 44.65 24.11
N LEU A 99 12.91 44.01 25.28
CA LEU A 99 11.80 43.13 25.65
C LEU A 99 10.50 43.93 25.67
N VAL A 100 9.46 43.39 25.02
CA VAL A 100 8.11 43.95 25.12
C VAL A 100 7.64 43.78 26.57
N PRO A 101 7.19 44.86 27.25
CA PRO A 101 6.68 44.78 28.61
C PRO A 101 5.54 43.76 28.69
N THR A 102 5.56 42.92 29.73
CA THR A 102 4.55 41.85 29.91
C THR A 102 3.13 42.40 29.96
N SER A 103 2.92 43.59 30.54
CA SER A 103 1.62 44.26 30.55
C SER A 103 1.09 44.57 29.15
N ALA A 104 1.94 45.05 28.24
CA ALA A 104 1.55 45.32 26.85
C ALA A 104 1.28 44.02 26.08
N ALA A 105 2.11 42.99 26.30
CA ALA A 105 1.91 41.68 25.69
C ALA A 105 0.61 41.01 26.15
N ASP A 106 0.29 41.09 27.45
CA ASP A 106 -0.94 40.54 28.01
C ASP A 106 -2.18 41.30 27.54
N SER A 107 -2.14 42.64 27.48
CA SER A 107 -3.24 43.43 26.91
C SER A 107 -3.53 43.08 25.44
N LEU A 108 -2.47 42.88 24.63
CA LEU A 108 -2.63 42.46 23.24
C LEU A 108 -3.19 41.04 23.12
N ARG A 109 -2.77 40.13 24.01
CA ARG A 109 -3.27 38.76 24.05
C ARG A 109 -4.74 38.71 24.45
N GLU A 110 -5.12 39.44 25.49
CA GLU A 110 -6.51 39.58 25.94
C GLU A 110 -7.41 40.17 24.84
N TYR A 111 -6.93 41.20 24.13
CA TYR A 111 -7.65 41.76 22.99
C TYR A 111 -7.82 40.74 21.86
N ALA A 112 -6.76 40.00 21.49
CA ALA A 112 -6.85 38.97 20.46
C ALA A 112 -7.81 37.82 20.82
N ASP A 113 -7.83 37.43 22.10
CA ASP A 113 -8.74 36.42 22.61
C ASP A 113 -10.19 36.92 22.62
N SER A 114 -10.42 38.22 22.89
CA SER A 114 -11.74 38.86 22.76
C SER A 114 -12.28 38.86 21.32
N LEU A 115 -11.39 38.99 20.32
CA LEU A 115 -11.78 38.91 18.91
C LEU A 115 -12.15 37.48 18.50
N ARG A 116 -11.48 36.45 19.06
CA ARG A 116 -11.80 35.04 18.80
C ARG A 116 -13.06 34.58 19.54
N SER A 117 -13.35 35.16 20.70
CA SER A 117 -14.55 34.85 21.49
C SER A 117 -15.78 35.64 21.04
N SER A 118 -15.66 36.48 20.02
CA SER A 118 -16.81 37.18 19.42
C SER A 118 -17.87 36.14 19.05
N PRO A 119 -19.12 36.28 19.53
CA PRO A 119 -20.17 35.32 19.26
C PRO A 119 -20.42 35.33 17.76
N GLY A 120 -20.03 34.24 17.10
CA GLY A 120 -20.41 33.99 15.72
C GLY A 120 -21.90 34.22 15.61
N SER A 121 -22.28 35.20 14.79
CA SER A 121 -23.65 35.52 14.42
C SER A 121 -24.41 34.21 14.26
N SER A 122 -25.25 33.89 15.25
CA SER A 122 -26.27 32.89 15.08
C SER A 122 -27.30 33.51 14.15
N ASP A 123 -27.01 33.50 12.86
CA ASP A 123 -28.01 33.70 11.82
C ASP A 123 -28.90 32.45 11.82
N LYS A 124 -29.84 32.44 12.76
CA LYS A 124 -30.98 31.54 12.73
C LYS A 124 -32.08 32.26 11.95
N ARG A 125 -32.09 32.04 10.63
CA ARG A 125 -33.26 32.25 9.80
C ARG A 125 -33.79 30.91 9.30
#